data_AF-A0A1H6BPP5-F1
#
_entry.id   AF-A0A1H6BPP5-F1
#
_cell.length_a   1.000
_cell.length_b   1.000
_cell.length_c   1.000
_cell.angle_alpha   90.00
_cell.angle_beta   90.00
_cell.angle_gamma   90.00
#
_symmetry.space_group_name_H-M   'P 1'
#
loop_
_entity.id
_entity.type
_entity.pdbx_description
1 polymer ?
#
loop_
_entity_poly.entity_id
_entity_poly.type
_entity_poly.pdbx_seq_one_letter_code
_entity_poly.pdbx_strand_id
1 'polypeptide(L)'
;MTTPVPPPPPPAPGGGQTLTVNRDNVLEVRKVILSAAEQAQMKLRALQPSLIVQAPAGDEVSKTSAAVWTANLVGNPDSHYVRLLQYVDNVVDLGRQLEEAAKQYGYTDEEIVASFNLQQGQM
;
A
#
# COMPACT_ATOMS: atom_id res chain seq x y z
N MET A 1 -31.02 15.58 2.66
CA MET A 1 -29.78 14.96 3.20
C MET A 1 -28.78 14.93 2.07
N THR A 2 -27.83 15.86 2.02
CA THR A 2 -26.77 15.87 0.99
C THR A 2 -25.73 14.83 1.38
N THR A 3 -25.48 13.86 0.50
CA THR A 3 -24.36 12.91 0.65
C THR A 3 -23.06 13.69 0.88
N PRO A 4 -22.27 13.39 1.93
CA PRO A 4 -20.98 14.02 2.13
C PRO A 4 -20.12 13.79 0.90
N VAL A 5 -19.50 14.85 0.39
CA VAL A 5 -18.51 14.73 -0.69
C VAL A 5 -17.38 13.85 -0.16
N PRO A 6 -17.00 12.76 -0.87
CA PRO A 6 -15.91 11.91 -0.44
C PRO A 6 -14.65 12.76 -0.26
N PRO A 7 -13.89 12.57 0.83
CA PRO A 7 -12.66 13.32 1.03
C PRO A 7 -11.74 13.16 -0.19
N PRO A 8 -11.04 14.24 -0.58
CA PRO A 8 -10.17 14.23 -1.74
C PRO A 8 -9.16 13.09 -1.60
N PRO A 9 -8.80 12.43 -2.72
CA PRO A 9 -7.74 11.42 -2.68
C PRO A 9 -6.49 12.04 -2.03
N PRO A 10 -5.80 11.30 -1.15
CA PRO A 10 -4.48 11.69 -0.69
C PRO A 10 -3.60 12.09 -1.88
N PRO A 11 -2.74 13.12 -1.72
CA PRO A 11 -1.85 13.57 -2.79
C PRO A 11 -1.12 12.36 -3.39
N ALA A 12 -0.99 12.35 -4.71
CA ALA A 12 -0.22 11.33 -5.41
C ALA A 12 1.14 11.15 -4.71
N PRO A 13 1.64 9.91 -4.53
CA PRO A 13 2.95 9.66 -3.95
C PRO A 13 4.01 10.30 -4.85
N GLY A 14 4.34 11.55 -4.55
CA GLY A 14 5.12 12.43 -5.42
C GLY A 14 5.67 13.67 -4.70
N GLY A 15 5.56 13.73 -3.37
CA GLY A 15 6.41 14.58 -2.54
C GLY A 15 7.82 13.99 -2.52
N GLY A 16 8.51 14.07 -3.66
CA GLY A 16 9.69 13.27 -3.98
C GLY A 16 10.89 13.61 -3.11
N GLN A 17 11.33 12.65 -2.30
CA GLN A 17 12.76 12.44 -2.16
C GLN A 17 13.27 11.97 -3.51
N THR A 18 14.21 12.69 -4.10
CA THR A 18 14.93 12.23 -5.29
C THR A 18 15.73 11.00 -4.89
N LEU A 19 15.20 9.82 -5.20
CA LEU A 19 15.89 8.55 -5.04
C LEU A 19 16.75 8.34 -6.27
N THR A 20 18.05 8.63 -6.18
CA THR A 20 18.99 8.35 -7.27
C THR A 20 19.31 6.86 -7.27
N VAL A 21 18.72 6.14 -8.21
CA VAL A 21 18.98 4.71 -8.42
C VAL A 21 20.07 4.53 -9.48
N ASN A 22 21.03 3.65 -9.20
CA ASN A 22 22.10 3.25 -10.11
C ASN A 22 22.31 1.73 -10.02
N ARG A 23 23.24 1.21 -10.84
CA ARG A 23 23.55 -0.22 -10.87
C ARG A 23 23.87 -0.79 -9.49
N ASP A 24 24.62 -0.06 -8.67
CA ASP A 24 25.14 -0.57 -7.40
C ASP A 24 24.07 -0.69 -6.31
N ASN A 25 23.02 0.15 -6.38
CA ASN A 25 21.98 0.22 -5.33
C ASN A 25 20.59 -0.28 -5.76
N VAL A 26 20.35 -0.53 -7.06
CA VAL A 26 19.01 -0.87 -7.58
C VAL A 26 18.35 -2.06 -6.88
N LEU A 27 19.13 -3.12 -6.60
CA LEU A 27 18.60 -4.32 -5.96
C LEU A 27 18.27 -4.09 -4.49
N GLU A 28 19.11 -3.35 -3.77
CA GLU A 28 18.88 -2.99 -2.37
C GLU A 28 17.64 -2.09 -2.23
N VAL A 29 17.57 -1.05 -3.05
CA VAL A 29 16.44 -0.11 -3.08
C VAL A 29 15.14 -0.83 -3.39
N ARG A 30 15.14 -1.70 -4.42
CA ARG A 30 13.99 -2.52 -4.77
C ARG A 30 13.51 -3.37 -3.61
N LYS A 31 14.45 -4.04 -2.91
CA LYS A 31 14.11 -4.87 -1.76
C LYS A 31 13.45 -4.06 -0.64
N VAL A 32 14.02 -2.91 -0.28
CA VAL A 32 13.47 -2.03 0.77
C VAL A 32 12.05 -1.62 0.43
N ILE A 33 11.80 -1.22 -0.82
CA ILE A 33 10.47 -0.84 -1.31
C ILE A 33 9.47 -1.99 -1.23
N LEU A 34 9.85 -3.18 -1.71
CA LEU A 34 8.96 -4.35 -1.67
C LEU A 34 8.67 -4.81 -0.23
N SER A 35 9.67 -4.77 0.67
CA SER A 35 9.44 -5.10 2.08
C SER A 35 8.53 -4.09 2.77
N ALA A 36 8.70 -2.79 2.48
CA ALA A 36 7.82 -1.76 3.00
C ALA A 36 6.37 -1.95 2.50
N ALA A 37 6.18 -2.30 1.22
CA ALA A 37 4.88 -2.62 0.66
C ALA A 37 4.23 -3.84 1.32
N GLU A 38 4.99 -4.92 1.53
CA GLU A 38 4.52 -6.12 2.22
C GLU A 38 4.10 -5.82 3.67
N GLN A 39 4.95 -5.10 4.42
CA GLN A 39 4.63 -4.66 5.79
C GLN A 39 3.39 -3.78 5.84
N ALA A 40 3.23 -2.86 4.89
CA ALA A 40 2.05 -2.02 4.78
C ALA A 40 0.80 -2.85 4.49
N GLN A 41 0.88 -3.81 3.56
CA GLN A 41 -0.23 -4.71 3.22
C GLN A 41 -0.67 -5.53 4.43
N MET A 42 0.28 -6.11 5.18
CA MET A 42 0.00 -6.87 6.40
C MET A 42 -0.69 -6.00 7.45
N LYS A 43 -0.17 -4.79 7.70
CA LYS A 43 -0.77 -3.84 8.66
C LYS A 43 -2.19 -3.45 8.24
N LEU A 44 -2.42 -3.16 6.96
CA LEU A 44 -3.75 -2.81 6.44
C LEU A 44 -4.74 -3.95 6.65
N ARG A 45 -4.37 -5.19 6.29
CA ARG A 45 -5.23 -6.37 6.50
C ARG A 45 -5.55 -6.58 7.98
N ALA A 46 -4.57 -6.40 8.87
CA ALA A 46 -4.77 -6.52 10.31
C ALA A 46 -5.69 -5.42 10.88
N LEU A 47 -5.64 -4.21 10.32
CA LEU A 47 -6.46 -3.07 10.75
C LEU A 47 -7.87 -3.09 10.16
N GLN A 48 -8.11 -3.81 9.05
CA GLN A 48 -9.39 -3.81 8.35
C GLN A 48 -10.61 -4.05 9.27
N PRO A 49 -10.62 -5.01 10.22
CA PRO A 49 -11.76 -5.22 11.11
C PRO A 49 -12.03 -4.03 12.05
N SER A 50 -10.97 -3.32 12.45
CA SER A 50 -11.04 -2.13 13.33
C SER A 50 -11.64 -0.90 12.64
N LEU A 51 -11.79 -0.94 11.31
CA LEU A 51 -12.43 0.12 10.54
C LEU A 51 -13.97 -0.02 10.50
N ILE A 52 -14.52 -1.11 11.04
CA ILE A 52 -15.96 -1.33 11.11
C ILE A 52 -16.52 -0.55 12.31
N VAL A 53 -17.43 0.38 12.04
CA VAL A 53 -18.05 1.21 13.08
C VAL A 53 -19.35 0.55 13.53
N GLN A 54 -19.45 0.26 14.82
CA GLN A 54 -20.69 -0.24 15.42
C GLN A 54 -21.64 0.92 15.78
N ALA A 55 -22.95 0.68 15.69
CA ALA A 55 -23.94 1.68 16.07
C ALA A 55 -23.86 1.96 17.57
N PRO A 56 -23.72 3.23 18.00
CA PRO A 56 -23.60 3.57 19.42
C PRO A 56 -24.90 3.37 20.19
N ALA A 57 -26.05 3.33 19.51
CA ALA A 57 -27.36 3.05 20.07
C ALA A 57 -28.28 2.37 19.03
N GLY A 58 -29.45 1.92 19.49
CA GLY A 58 -30.41 1.16 18.69
C GLY A 58 -31.35 2.01 17.83
N ASP A 59 -31.29 3.33 17.92
CA ASP A 59 -32.10 4.24 17.13
C ASP A 59 -31.66 4.27 15.66
N GLU A 60 -32.55 4.77 14.80
CA GLU A 60 -32.35 4.81 13.35
C GLU A 60 -31.16 5.69 12.94
N VAL A 61 -30.92 6.80 13.64
CA VAL A 61 -29.82 7.72 13.33
C VAL A 61 -28.48 7.04 13.63
N SER A 62 -28.36 6.40 14.79
CA SER A 62 -27.16 5.63 15.17
C SER A 62 -26.83 4.51 14.20
N LYS A 63 -27.85 3.71 13.82
CA LYS A 63 -27.69 2.60 12.86
C LYS A 63 -27.30 3.10 11.47
N THR A 64 -28.00 4.11 10.97
CA THR A 64 -27.73 4.68 9.64
C THR A 64 -26.35 5.30 9.58
N SER A 65 -25.95 6.04 10.62
CA SER A 65 -24.64 6.66 10.70
C SER A 65 -23.52 5.61 10.68
N ALA A 66 -23.61 4.57 11.52
CA ALA A 66 -22.62 3.50 11.56
C ALA A 66 -22.49 2.73 10.23
N ALA A 67 -23.61 2.49 9.55
CA ALA A 67 -23.62 1.86 8.23
C ALA A 67 -22.89 2.72 7.18
N VAL A 68 -23.18 4.02 7.12
CA VAL A 68 -22.53 4.96 6.19
C VAL A 68 -21.03 5.07 6.46
N TRP A 69 -20.62 5.17 7.73
CA TRP A 69 -19.21 5.21 8.09
C TRP A 69 -18.48 3.93 7.69
N THR A 70 -19.04 2.77 8.02
CA THR A 70 -18.45 1.47 7.64
C THR A 70 -18.33 1.34 6.12
N ALA A 71 -19.35 1.76 5.36
CA ALA A 71 -19.32 1.75 3.90
C ALA A 71 -18.17 2.62 3.35
N ASN A 72 -18.01 3.86 3.85
CA ASN A 72 -16.94 4.76 3.40
C ASN A 72 -15.54 4.29 3.82
N LEU A 73 -15.41 3.65 4.99
CA LEU A 73 -14.11 3.20 5.50
C LEU A 73 -13.62 1.92 4.84
N VAL A 74 -14.51 0.93 4.64
CA VAL A 74 -14.11 -0.41 4.19
C VAL A 74 -15.09 -1.08 3.20
N GLY A 75 -16.37 -0.72 3.22
CA GLY A 75 -17.40 -1.46 2.48
C GLY A 75 -17.54 -1.11 0.99
N ASN A 76 -17.28 0.14 0.60
CA ASN A 76 -17.45 0.61 -0.77
C ASN A 76 -16.23 0.30 -1.65
N PRO A 77 -16.40 0.15 -2.98
CA PRO A 77 -15.29 -0.02 -3.91
C PRO A 77 -14.30 1.15 -3.91
N ASP A 78 -14.73 2.36 -3.57
CA ASP A 78 -13.90 3.56 -3.48
C ASP A 78 -13.55 3.96 -2.03
N SER A 79 -13.77 3.03 -1.08
CA SER A 79 -13.52 3.24 0.34
C SER A 79 -12.06 3.56 0.65
N HIS A 80 -11.82 4.15 1.82
CA HIS A 80 -10.48 4.48 2.27
C HIS A 80 -9.54 3.26 2.32
N TYR A 81 -10.05 2.12 2.78
CA TYR A 81 -9.28 0.88 2.79
C TYR A 81 -8.83 0.46 1.38
N VAL A 82 -9.73 0.50 0.39
CA VAL A 82 -9.38 0.16 -1.00
C VAL A 82 -8.37 1.13 -1.57
N ARG A 83 -8.51 2.44 -1.32
CA ARG A 83 -7.51 3.45 -1.76
C ARG A 83 -6.13 3.19 -1.15
N LEU A 84 -6.07 2.79 0.12
CA LEU A 84 -4.80 2.44 0.78
C LEU A 84 -4.16 1.19 0.16
N LEU A 85 -4.96 0.18 -0.20
CA LEU A 85 -4.46 -0.98 -0.95
C LEU A 85 -3.89 -0.57 -2.31
N GLN A 86 -4.58 0.30 -3.04
CA GLN A 86 -4.08 0.82 -4.32
C GLN A 86 -2.75 1.56 -4.18
N TYR A 87 -2.53 2.29 -3.08
CA TYR A 87 -1.22 2.90 -2.83
C TYR A 87 -0.13 1.87 -2.58
N VAL A 88 -0.43 0.80 -1.85
CA VAL A 88 0.51 -0.32 -1.67
C VAL A 88 0.83 -0.97 -3.01
N ASP A 89 -0.17 -1.19 -3.86
CA ASP A 89 0.02 -1.75 -5.21
C ASP A 89 0.94 -0.86 -6.06
N ASN A 90 0.77 0.46 -6.02
CA ASN A 90 1.65 1.40 -6.71
C ASN A 90 3.12 1.31 -6.22
N VAL A 91 3.33 1.05 -4.93
CA VAL A 91 4.68 0.85 -4.36
C VAL A 91 5.26 -0.50 -4.82
N VAL A 92 4.45 -1.54 -4.93
CA VAL A 92 4.87 -2.83 -5.52
C VAL A 92 5.27 -2.64 -6.99
N ASP A 93 4.50 -1.87 -7.75
CA ASP A 93 4.81 -1.57 -9.14
C ASP A 93 6.11 -0.78 -9.30
N LEU A 94 6.41 0.13 -8.37
CA LEU A 94 7.73 0.76 -8.32
C LEU A 94 8.85 -0.27 -8.11
N GLY A 95 8.66 -1.25 -7.22
CA GLY A 95 9.61 -2.36 -7.05
C GLY A 95 9.81 -3.19 -8.32
N ARG A 96 8.75 -3.41 -9.12
CA ARG A 96 8.85 -4.08 -10.43
C ARG A 96 9.62 -3.23 -11.44
N GLN A 97 9.39 -1.93 -11.49
CA GLN A 97 10.13 -1.02 -12.37
C GLN A 97 11.64 -1.02 -12.06
N LEU A 98 12.00 -1.12 -10.78
CA LEU A 98 13.41 -1.25 -10.37
C LEU A 98 14.02 -2.59 -10.78
N GLU A 99 13.23 -3.66 -10.85
CA GLU A 99 13.69 -4.94 -11.39
C GLU A 99 14.08 -4.81 -12.86
N GLU A 100 13.21 -4.18 -13.66
CA GLU A 100 13.46 -3.95 -15.07
C GLU A 100 14.68 -3.03 -15.29
N ALA A 101 14.87 -2.03 -14.42
CA ALA A 101 16.08 -1.21 -14.41
C ALA A 101 17.34 -2.04 -14.06
N ALA A 102 17.26 -2.99 -13.13
CA ALA A 102 18.37 -3.88 -12.81
C ALA A 102 18.75 -4.76 -14.02
N LYS A 103 17.77 -5.30 -14.74
CA LYS A 103 18.01 -6.04 -15.99
C LYS A 103 18.73 -5.17 -17.04
N GLN A 104 18.35 -3.90 -17.16
CA GLN A 104 19.05 -2.94 -18.05
C GLN A 104 20.50 -2.67 -17.63
N TYR A 105 20.80 -2.76 -16.33
CA TYR A 105 22.17 -2.69 -15.83
C TYR A 105 22.96 -4.00 -15.99
N GLY A 106 22.34 -5.05 -16.52
CA GLY A 106 22.99 -6.33 -16.81
C GLY A 106 22.94 -7.33 -15.66
N TYR A 107 22.06 -7.14 -14.68
CA TYR A 107 21.74 -8.21 -13.72
C TYR A 107 20.94 -9.32 -14.38
N THR A 108 21.31 -10.55 -14.09
CA THR A 108 20.58 -11.76 -14.47
C THR A 108 19.38 -12.01 -13.55
N ASP A 109 18.42 -12.80 -14.01
CA ASP A 109 17.29 -13.23 -13.18
C ASP A 109 17.77 -14.00 -11.95
N GLU A 110 18.84 -14.81 -12.08
CA GLU A 110 19.46 -15.52 -10.96
C GLU A 110 20.05 -14.56 -9.91
N GLU A 111 20.73 -13.49 -10.33
CA GLU A 111 21.28 -12.48 -9.40
C GLU A 111 20.18 -11.69 -8.70
N ILE A 112 19.10 -11.36 -9.42
CA ILE A 112 17.91 -10.72 -8.85
C ILE A 112 17.26 -11.64 -7.82
N VAL A 113 17.07 -12.92 -8.14
CA VAL A 113 16.51 -13.92 -7.20
C VAL A 113 17.45 -14.11 -6.01
N ALA A 114 18.75 -14.24 -6.22
CA ALA A 114 19.73 -14.40 -5.15
C ALA A 114 19.75 -13.22 -4.19
N SER A 115 19.51 -11.99 -4.68
CA SER A 115 19.40 -10.79 -3.83
C SER A 115 18.26 -10.88 -2.80
N PHE A 116 17.23 -11.69 -3.05
CA PHE A 116 16.17 -11.96 -2.08
C PHE A 116 16.59 -12.94 -0.98
N ASN A 117 17.49 -13.87 -1.27
CA ASN A 117 17.87 -14.95 -0.37
C ASN A 117 19.05 -14.56 0.53
N LEU A 118 20.01 -13.80 0.01
CA LEU A 118 21.26 -13.41 0.69
C LEU A 118 21.04 -12.65 2.01
N GLN A 119 19.89 -12.01 2.20
CA GLN A 119 19.57 -11.28 3.43
C GLN A 119 18.48 -11.94 4.29
N GLN A 120 17.89 -13.07 3.88
CA GLN A 120 17.02 -13.87 4.75
C GLN A 120 17.85 -14.66 5.79
N GLY A 121 19.14 -14.91 5.53
CA GLY A 121 20.07 -15.53 6.48
C GLY A 121 20.77 -14.55 7.44
N GLN A 122 20.40 -13.26 7.45
CA GLN A 122 20.98 -12.23 8.33
C GLN A 122 19.96 -11.59 9.29
N MET A 123 18.77 -12.20 9.42
CA MET A 123 17.76 -11.88 10.45
C MET A 123 17.56 -13.11 11.34
#